data_AF-A0A9D3MY80-F1
#
_entry.id   AF-A0A9D3MY80-F1
#
_cell.length_a   1.000
_cell.length_b   1.000
_cell.length_c   1.000
_cell.angle_alpha   90.00
_cell.angle_beta   90.00
_cell.angle_gamma   90.00
#
_symmetry.space_group_name_H-M   'P 1'
#
loop_
_entity.id
_entity.type
_entity.pdbx_description
1 polymer ?
#
loop_
_entity_poly.entity_id
_entity_poly.type
_entity_poly.pdbx_seq_one_letter_code
_entity_poly.pdbx_strand_id
1 'polypeptide(L)'
;METGSKRWRQHLVQAWFAIALLYTSGHRKGWRKNVLHFSVCFIISLIFNTFLFLCLRYSMKYGVMLSGAIAGTCVAVVTTVLFFSKRVRCFGILFLISCGVQQGRNLLITAGTGLVVFRNVQNTFGNLKELARSMQCNLEKKSLNIDFTPLSNYINILKWVADQLKGFTDFGVVKYTSEFNVAHKTDSKEFREKLQQARRALNETAENMLFVMNTVSSVCQNVFPALGTILLFVFTALYLRKYLYNSKFKNTFITGKFIQYDEKQKAEGKPHVLPLTKKEVKRYIAIPSPRLSIKEGKVMLKFCIPVLTNLLIWVLLIGVDGLLYWFVLVIRKHLEQIEPFHVPLVMSVSKEVSIGGIPIPEDRKRKEDFSFSVALFEKECLPEPRLLLYQSVVPLAVILIFLVVLGLLSGKLTQLKLLVSAEFYGENADKRVQYLHAKILRGRSKTKLNDPRSVLKTLLKKTSFWFPIFFRHQKDDTVQLT
;
A
#
# COMPACT_ATOMS: atom_id res chain seq x y z
N MET A 1 20.53 -27.11 -35.12
CA MET A 1 20.32 -26.45 -33.81
C MET A 1 18.97 -26.80 -33.15
N GLU A 2 17.86 -26.97 -33.89
CA GLU A 2 16.54 -27.32 -33.32
C GLU A 2 16.45 -28.69 -32.62
N THR A 3 17.20 -29.68 -33.10
CA THR A 3 17.22 -31.06 -32.56
C THR A 3 17.90 -31.13 -31.19
N GLY A 4 18.95 -30.33 -30.97
CA GLY A 4 19.61 -30.18 -29.67
C GLY A 4 18.67 -29.59 -28.62
N SER A 5 17.99 -28.47 -28.94
CA SER A 5 17.07 -27.79 -28.02
C SER A 5 15.91 -28.70 -27.56
N LYS A 6 15.34 -29.51 -28.46
CA LYS A 6 14.27 -30.47 -28.12
C LYS A 6 14.77 -31.60 -27.21
N ARG A 7 15.96 -32.16 -27.48
CA ARG A 7 16.57 -33.23 -26.66
C ARG A 7 16.94 -32.74 -25.26
N TRP A 8 17.53 -31.55 -25.14
CA TRP A 8 17.83 -30.93 -23.85
C TRP A 8 16.56 -30.66 -23.03
N ARG A 9 15.48 -30.17 -23.66
CA ARG A 9 14.18 -30.00 -22.99
C ARG A 9 13.62 -31.32 -22.47
N GLN A 10 13.69 -32.41 -23.25
CA GLN A 10 13.22 -33.72 -22.81
C GLN A 10 14.02 -34.26 -21.62
N HIS A 11 15.35 -34.15 -21.64
CA HIS A 11 16.18 -34.56 -20.50
C HIS A 11 15.89 -33.74 -19.25
N LEU A 12 15.68 -32.43 -19.37
CA LEU A 12 15.29 -31.57 -18.25
C LEU A 12 13.94 -31.96 -17.66
N VAL A 13 12.94 -32.25 -18.51
CA VAL A 13 11.61 -32.69 -18.07
C VAL A 13 11.68 -34.03 -17.34
N GLN A 14 12.44 -34.99 -17.87
CA GLN A 14 12.64 -36.30 -17.24
C GLN A 14 13.35 -36.19 -15.89
N ALA A 15 14.42 -35.38 -15.82
CA ALA A 15 15.15 -35.13 -14.58
C ALA A 15 14.25 -34.46 -13.54
N TRP A 16 13.47 -33.45 -13.94
CA TRP A 16 12.54 -32.76 -13.05
C TRP A 16 11.45 -33.70 -12.52
N PHE A 17 10.88 -34.53 -13.39
CA PHE A 17 9.87 -35.52 -12.99
C PHE A 17 10.44 -36.55 -12.01
N ALA A 18 11.66 -37.04 -12.25
CA ALA A 18 12.35 -37.97 -11.35
C ALA A 18 12.63 -37.34 -9.98
N ILE A 19 13.07 -36.08 -9.93
CA ILE A 19 13.30 -35.32 -8.70
C ILE A 19 11.98 -35.09 -7.95
N ALA A 20 10.93 -34.67 -8.65
CA ALA A 20 9.61 -34.43 -8.07
C ALA A 20 9.04 -35.71 -7.46
N LEU A 21 9.09 -36.83 -8.20
CA LEU A 21 8.63 -38.13 -7.74
C LEU A 21 9.43 -38.64 -6.53
N LEU A 22 10.76 -38.44 -6.53
CA LEU A 22 11.61 -38.80 -5.40
C LEU A 22 11.24 -37.98 -4.14
N TYR A 23 10.95 -36.69 -4.32
CA TYR A 23 10.55 -35.80 -3.24
C TYR A 23 9.15 -36.08 -2.70
N THR A 24 8.21 -36.57 -3.51
CA THR A 24 6.80 -36.79 -3.12
C THR A 24 6.51 -38.22 -2.65
N SER A 25 7.09 -39.24 -3.30
CA SER A 25 6.81 -40.65 -3.02
C SER A 25 7.58 -41.18 -1.82
N GLY A 26 8.76 -40.62 -1.53
CA GLY A 26 9.66 -41.09 -0.47
C GLY A 26 10.25 -42.49 -0.71
N HIS A 27 10.03 -43.08 -1.89
CA HIS A 27 10.52 -44.41 -2.23
C HIS A 27 12.01 -44.34 -2.60
N ARG A 28 12.87 -44.72 -1.64
CA ARG A 28 14.33 -44.59 -1.72
C ARG A 28 14.95 -45.97 -1.88
N LYS A 29 15.46 -46.28 -3.07
CA LYS A 29 16.29 -47.47 -3.31
C LYS A 29 17.66 -47.02 -3.84
N GLY A 30 18.70 -47.15 -3.01
CA GLY A 30 20.11 -46.85 -3.34
C GLY A 30 20.63 -45.50 -2.83
N TRP A 31 21.95 -45.45 -2.57
CA TRP A 31 22.67 -44.28 -2.02
C TRP A 31 22.55 -43.01 -2.87
N ARG A 32 22.65 -43.10 -4.19
CA ARG A 32 22.52 -41.95 -5.11
C ARG A 32 21.16 -41.24 -4.96
N LYS A 33 20.07 -41.99 -4.78
CA LYS A 33 18.72 -41.42 -4.56
C LYS A 33 18.59 -40.78 -3.18
N ASN A 34 19.28 -41.31 -2.16
CA ASN A 34 19.32 -40.67 -0.84
C ASN A 34 20.06 -39.33 -0.88
N VAL A 35 21.22 -39.29 -1.53
CA VAL A 35 21.99 -38.05 -1.71
C VAL A 35 21.16 -37.02 -2.48
N LEU A 36 20.56 -37.40 -3.61
CA LEU A 36 19.71 -36.50 -4.39
C LEU A 36 18.52 -35.98 -3.58
N HIS A 37 17.86 -36.84 -2.80
CA HIS A 37 16.75 -36.43 -1.95
C HIS A 37 17.19 -35.44 -0.85
N PHE A 38 18.33 -35.71 -0.22
CA PHE A 38 18.93 -34.81 0.77
C PHE A 38 19.26 -33.45 0.15
N SER A 39 19.90 -33.43 -1.02
CA SER A 39 20.20 -32.20 -1.75
C SER A 39 18.95 -31.37 -2.06
N VAL A 40 17.84 -32.00 -2.48
CA VAL A 40 16.58 -31.30 -2.74
C VAL A 40 15.97 -30.75 -1.45
N CYS A 41 15.97 -31.52 -0.35
CA CYS A 41 15.52 -31.04 0.96
C CYS A 41 16.36 -29.87 1.47
N PHE A 42 17.68 -29.93 1.26
CA PHE A 42 18.62 -28.87 1.62
C PHE A 42 18.36 -27.59 0.82
N ILE A 43 18.17 -27.69 -0.50
CA ILE A 43 17.83 -26.52 -1.34
C ILE A 43 16.51 -25.88 -0.91
N ILE A 44 15.46 -26.68 -0.65
CA ILE A 44 14.17 -26.15 -0.18
C ILE A 44 14.34 -25.49 1.20
N SER A 45 15.09 -26.11 2.09
CA SER A 45 15.42 -25.55 3.41
C SER A 45 16.17 -24.22 3.29
N LEU A 46 17.16 -24.13 2.40
CA LEU A 46 17.87 -22.88 2.14
C LEU A 46 16.92 -21.76 1.71
N ILE A 47 16.02 -22.02 0.75
CA ILE A 47 15.05 -21.02 0.28
C ILE A 47 14.19 -20.49 1.43
N PHE A 48 13.66 -21.36 2.28
CA PHE A 48 12.88 -20.96 3.46
C PHE A 48 13.69 -20.13 4.45
N ASN A 49 14.93 -20.54 4.72
CA ASN A 49 15.77 -19.91 5.72
C ASN A 49 16.46 -18.64 5.22
N THR A 50 16.62 -18.46 3.91
CA THR A 50 16.99 -17.16 3.32
C THR A 50 15.91 -16.12 3.62
N PHE A 51 14.63 -16.49 3.49
CA PHE A 51 13.53 -15.59 3.87
C PHE A 51 13.57 -15.27 5.38
N LEU A 52 13.80 -16.28 6.22
CA LEU A 52 13.98 -16.09 7.67
C LEU A 52 15.14 -15.13 7.98
N PHE A 53 16.30 -15.32 7.34
CA PHE A 53 17.46 -14.45 7.50
C PHE A 53 17.14 -13.00 7.13
N LEU A 54 16.49 -12.78 5.98
CA LEU A 54 16.07 -11.44 5.55
C LEU A 54 15.10 -10.81 6.56
N CYS A 55 14.14 -11.57 7.08
CA CYS A 55 13.23 -11.09 8.12
C CYS A 55 13.97 -10.71 9.41
N LEU A 56 14.90 -11.55 9.91
CA LEU A 56 15.67 -11.25 11.11
C LEU A 56 16.57 -10.02 10.91
N ARG A 57 17.18 -9.88 9.73
CA ARG A 57 18.12 -8.79 9.42
C ARG A 57 17.44 -7.45 9.16
N TYR A 58 16.36 -7.45 8.38
CA TYR A 58 15.70 -6.23 7.91
C TYR A 58 14.46 -5.85 8.71
N SER A 59 13.71 -6.83 9.24
CA SER A 59 12.52 -6.56 10.06
C SER A 59 12.90 -6.40 11.52
N MET A 60 13.57 -7.40 12.10
CA MET A 60 13.94 -7.41 13.53
C MET A 60 15.24 -6.66 13.84
N LYS A 61 15.96 -6.21 12.81
CA LYS A 61 17.24 -5.47 12.90
C LYS A 61 18.32 -6.20 13.71
N TYR A 62 18.33 -7.54 13.70
CA TYR A 62 19.38 -8.31 14.36
C TYR A 62 20.72 -8.21 13.61
N GLY A 63 21.82 -8.35 14.36
CA GLY A 63 23.16 -8.37 13.78
C GLY A 63 23.36 -9.51 12.78
N VAL A 64 24.30 -9.33 11.84
CA VAL A 64 24.58 -10.30 10.77
C VAL A 64 25.01 -11.66 11.32
N MET A 65 25.83 -11.69 12.37
CA MET A 65 26.24 -12.92 13.03
C MET A 65 25.06 -13.66 13.68
N LEU A 66 24.24 -12.98 14.47
CA LEU A 66 23.10 -13.60 15.15
C LEU A 66 22.05 -14.12 14.15
N SER A 67 21.69 -13.31 13.17
CA SER A 67 20.75 -13.70 12.11
C SER A 67 21.28 -14.87 11.27
N GLY A 68 22.58 -14.86 10.94
CA GLY A 68 23.25 -15.96 10.24
C GLY A 68 23.27 -17.25 11.05
N ALA A 69 23.58 -17.18 12.35
CA ALA A 69 23.59 -18.35 13.25
C ALA A 69 22.19 -18.98 13.40
N ILE A 70 21.15 -18.15 13.60
CA ILE A 70 19.76 -18.63 13.69
C ILE A 70 19.32 -19.25 12.36
N ALA A 71 19.56 -18.58 11.22
CA ALA A 71 19.18 -19.11 9.93
C ALA A 71 19.93 -20.41 9.59
N GLY A 72 21.23 -20.48 9.88
CA GLY A 72 22.06 -21.66 9.63
C GLY A 72 21.64 -22.88 10.47
N THR A 73 21.37 -22.67 11.76
CA THR A 73 20.85 -23.74 12.63
C THR A 73 19.47 -24.21 12.17
N CYS A 74 18.58 -23.29 11.78
CA CYS A 74 17.28 -23.64 11.20
C CYS A 74 17.42 -24.40 9.87
N VAL A 75 18.43 -24.12 9.03
CA VAL A 75 18.68 -24.90 7.80
C VAL A 75 18.94 -26.37 8.13
N ALA A 76 19.78 -26.67 9.11
CA ALA A 76 20.10 -28.03 9.50
C ALA A 76 18.86 -28.77 10.04
N VAL A 77 18.09 -28.13 10.92
CA VAL A 77 16.87 -28.70 11.52
C VAL A 77 15.80 -28.94 10.45
N VAL A 78 15.49 -27.94 9.63
CA VAL A 78 14.46 -28.03 8.59
C VAL A 78 14.84 -29.06 7.53
N THR A 79 16.11 -29.13 7.12
CA THR A 79 16.59 -30.15 6.16
C THR A 79 16.37 -31.56 6.70
N THR A 80 16.72 -31.78 7.97
CA THR A 80 16.55 -33.06 8.65
C THR A 80 15.08 -33.47 8.70
N VAL A 81 14.20 -32.57 9.16
CA VAL A 81 12.76 -32.85 9.26
C VAL A 81 12.13 -33.10 7.88
N LEU A 82 12.52 -32.34 6.85
CA LEU A 82 12.06 -32.55 5.47
C LEU A 82 12.53 -33.91 4.92
N PHE A 83 13.75 -34.33 5.23
CA PHE A 83 14.29 -35.60 4.78
C PHE A 83 13.51 -36.81 5.33
N PHE A 84 13.10 -36.76 6.60
CA PHE A 84 12.40 -37.88 7.24
C PHE A 84 10.88 -37.84 7.05
N SER A 85 10.26 -36.66 7.04
CA SER A 85 8.80 -36.54 7.09
C SER A 85 8.16 -36.17 5.76
N LYS A 86 7.43 -37.12 5.16
CA LYS A 86 6.57 -36.87 4.00
C LYS A 86 5.49 -35.81 4.28
N ARG A 87 4.94 -35.80 5.49
CA ARG A 87 3.90 -34.84 5.91
C ARG A 87 4.44 -33.42 5.93
N VAL A 88 5.64 -33.23 6.49
CA VAL A 88 6.29 -31.90 6.55
C VAL A 88 6.70 -31.42 5.17
N ARG A 89 7.21 -32.30 4.30
CA ARG A 89 7.48 -31.96 2.88
C ARG A 89 6.26 -31.44 2.15
N CYS A 90 5.13 -32.15 2.26
CA CYS A 90 3.88 -31.73 1.65
C CYS A 90 3.43 -30.37 2.19
N PHE A 91 3.43 -30.23 3.53
CA PHE A 91 3.02 -28.99 4.18
C PHE A 91 3.91 -27.81 3.77
N GLY A 92 5.24 -27.98 3.73
CA GLY A 92 6.19 -26.96 3.34
C GLY A 92 5.94 -26.44 1.91
N ILE A 93 5.79 -27.34 0.93
CA ILE A 93 5.46 -26.91 -0.44
C ILE A 93 4.10 -26.19 -0.49
N LEU A 94 3.08 -26.72 0.20
CA LEU A 94 1.77 -26.09 0.24
C LEU A 94 1.80 -24.72 0.92
N PHE A 95 2.66 -24.53 1.91
CA PHE A 95 2.88 -23.25 2.59
C PHE A 95 3.51 -22.23 1.63
N LEU A 96 4.58 -22.60 0.91
CA LEU A 96 5.20 -21.73 -0.11
C LEU A 96 4.20 -21.31 -1.20
N ILE A 97 3.42 -22.26 -1.72
CA ILE A 97 2.37 -21.95 -2.69
C ILE A 97 1.30 -21.04 -2.07
N SER A 98 1.02 -21.19 -0.77
CA SER A 98 0.04 -20.37 -0.06
C SER A 98 0.51 -18.92 0.12
N CYS A 99 1.82 -18.66 0.18
CA CYS A 99 2.39 -17.31 0.11
C CYS A 99 2.05 -16.60 -1.21
N GLY A 100 1.95 -17.35 -2.31
CA GLY A 100 1.69 -16.77 -3.64
C GLY A 100 0.22 -16.58 -4.01
N VAL A 101 -0.72 -16.97 -3.15
CA VAL A 101 -2.16 -16.84 -3.40
C VAL A 101 -2.79 -15.79 -2.48
N GLN A 102 -4.11 -15.86 -2.28
CA GLN A 102 -4.89 -14.84 -1.57
C GLN A 102 -4.37 -14.51 -0.17
N GLN A 103 -3.80 -15.48 0.54
CA GLN A 103 -3.27 -15.28 1.89
C GLN A 103 -2.04 -14.35 1.89
N GLY A 104 -1.00 -14.66 1.10
CA GLY A 104 0.19 -13.81 1.07
C GLY A 104 -0.05 -12.46 0.42
N ARG A 105 -1.01 -12.35 -0.53
CA ARG A 105 -1.48 -11.06 -1.04
C ARG A 105 -1.94 -10.13 0.07
N ASN A 106 -2.77 -10.63 0.99
CA ASN A 106 -3.28 -9.80 2.08
C ASN A 106 -2.15 -9.33 3.00
N LEU A 107 -1.15 -10.18 3.28
CA LEU A 107 0.02 -9.80 4.06
C LEU A 107 0.84 -8.68 3.40
N LEU A 108 1.07 -8.79 2.08
CA LEU A 108 1.79 -7.77 1.30
C LEU A 108 1.02 -6.45 1.22
N ILE A 109 -0.30 -6.51 1.03
CA ILE A 109 -1.15 -5.32 1.06
C ILE A 109 -1.07 -4.66 2.45
N THR A 110 -1.18 -5.41 3.54
CA THR A 110 -1.05 -4.86 4.90
C THR A 110 0.31 -4.22 5.12
N ALA A 111 1.40 -4.85 4.66
CA ALA A 111 2.75 -4.28 4.76
C ALA A 111 2.88 -2.98 3.95
N GLY A 112 2.38 -2.96 2.71
CA GLY A 112 2.38 -1.76 1.87
C GLY A 112 1.53 -0.63 2.45
N THR A 113 0.31 -0.93 2.91
CA THR A 113 -0.58 0.06 3.56
C THR A 113 0.04 0.60 4.83
N GLY A 114 0.64 -0.25 5.67
CA GLY A 114 1.36 0.21 6.86
C GLY A 114 2.48 1.19 6.48
N LEU A 115 3.33 0.82 5.51
CA LEU A 115 4.42 1.68 5.05
C LEU A 115 3.93 3.04 4.55
N VAL A 116 2.87 3.07 3.73
CA VAL A 116 2.26 4.31 3.22
C VAL A 116 1.75 5.15 4.38
N VAL A 117 0.91 4.58 5.24
CA VAL A 117 0.28 5.32 6.35
C VAL A 117 1.33 5.91 7.27
N PHE A 118 2.31 5.12 7.72
CA PHE A 118 3.34 5.64 8.63
C PHE A 118 4.15 6.77 8.02
N ARG A 119 4.51 6.66 6.74
CA ARG A 119 5.35 7.67 6.10
C ARG A 119 4.58 8.94 5.76
N ASN A 120 3.32 8.82 5.31
CA ASN A 120 2.49 9.99 5.05
C ASN A 120 2.22 10.76 6.34
N VAL A 121 1.86 10.06 7.43
CA VAL A 121 1.64 10.72 8.73
C VAL A 121 2.91 11.43 9.21
N GLN A 122 4.09 10.84 9.00
CA GLN A 122 5.38 11.43 9.38
C GLN A 122 5.66 12.72 8.60
N ASN A 123 5.43 12.67 7.29
CA ASN A 123 5.68 13.78 6.39
C ASN A 123 4.66 14.91 6.59
N THR A 124 3.37 14.58 6.72
CA THR A 124 2.31 15.52 7.09
C THR A 124 2.62 16.23 8.39
N PHE A 125 2.96 15.48 9.44
CA PHE A 125 3.30 16.07 10.73
C PHE A 125 4.56 16.95 10.65
N GLY A 126 5.57 16.51 9.88
CA GLY A 126 6.77 17.30 9.63
C GLY A 126 6.48 18.65 9.00
N ASN A 127 5.65 18.69 7.94
CA ASN A 127 5.25 19.92 7.26
C ASN A 127 4.42 20.85 8.16
N LEU A 128 3.48 20.30 8.95
CA LEU A 128 2.71 21.09 9.92
C LEU A 128 3.60 21.67 11.03
N LYS A 129 4.59 20.90 11.50
CA LYS A 129 5.57 21.36 12.49
C LYS A 129 6.41 22.53 11.96
N GLU A 130 6.86 22.47 10.70
CA GLU A 130 7.62 23.56 10.09
C GLU A 130 6.77 24.82 9.88
N LEU A 131 5.50 24.69 9.49
CA LEU A 131 4.58 25.84 9.42
C LEU A 131 4.42 26.52 10.80
N ALA A 132 4.19 25.72 11.84
CA ALA A 132 4.00 26.27 13.18
C ALA A 132 5.30 26.89 13.74
N ARG A 133 6.48 26.34 13.43
CA ARG A 133 7.78 26.94 13.74
C ARG A 133 7.99 28.27 13.02
N SER A 134 7.63 28.34 11.74
CA SER A 134 7.69 29.56 10.94
C SER A 134 6.83 30.67 11.54
N MET A 135 5.58 30.37 11.91
CA MET A 135 4.69 31.32 12.58
C MET A 135 5.24 31.78 13.93
N GLN A 136 5.74 30.84 14.76
CA GLN A 136 6.36 31.16 16.04
C GLN A 136 7.60 32.05 15.87
N CYS A 137 8.50 31.74 14.94
CA CYS A 137 9.67 32.55 14.62
C CYS A 137 9.28 33.99 14.25
N ASN A 138 8.28 34.15 13.38
CA ASN A 138 7.82 35.46 12.95
C ASN A 138 7.23 36.26 14.12
N LEU A 139 6.46 35.61 14.99
CA LEU A 139 5.90 36.23 16.19
C LEU A 139 6.98 36.57 17.24
N GLU A 140 7.99 35.71 17.45
CA GLU A 140 9.15 36.02 18.32
C GLU A 140 9.85 37.27 17.83
N LYS A 141 10.24 37.30 16.55
CA LYS A 141 10.93 38.45 15.96
C LYS A 141 10.09 39.72 16.01
N LYS A 142 8.79 39.68 15.71
CA LYS A 142 7.91 40.85 15.79
C LYS A 142 7.62 41.32 17.21
N SER A 143 7.65 40.41 18.18
CA SER A 143 7.48 40.76 19.60
C SER A 143 8.74 41.36 20.22
N LEU A 144 9.91 40.92 19.77
CA LEU A 144 11.22 41.40 20.22
C LEU A 144 11.63 42.69 19.49
N ASN A 145 11.33 42.78 18.20
CA ASN A 145 11.43 43.97 17.37
C ASN A 145 10.02 44.52 17.14
N ILE A 146 9.31 44.91 18.20
CA ILE A 146 8.27 45.93 18.00
C ILE A 146 9.03 47.11 17.41
N ASP A 147 8.97 47.24 16.08
CA ASP A 147 9.64 48.31 15.38
C ASP A 147 8.92 49.56 15.84
N PHE A 148 9.50 50.23 16.82
CA PHE A 148 8.95 51.45 17.35
C PHE A 148 9.22 52.59 16.36
N THR A 149 9.83 52.40 15.18
CA THR A 149 9.96 53.50 14.21
C THR A 149 8.64 54.22 13.90
N PRO A 150 7.46 53.58 13.72
CA PRO A 150 6.19 54.29 13.57
C PRO A 150 5.85 55.13 14.81
N LEU A 151 6.06 54.56 15.99
CA LEU A 151 5.74 55.15 17.29
C LEU A 151 6.72 56.27 17.68
N SER A 152 7.99 56.10 17.32
CA SER A 152 9.10 57.02 17.48
C SER A 152 8.94 58.19 16.51
N ASN A 153 8.58 57.94 15.25
CA ASN A 153 8.22 58.98 14.29
C ASN A 153 6.99 59.75 14.77
N TYR A 154 5.98 59.07 15.33
CA TYR A 154 4.83 59.75 15.94
C TYR A 154 5.19 60.57 17.18
N ILE A 155 6.05 60.04 18.07
CA ILE A 155 6.60 60.78 19.22
C ILE A 155 7.44 61.97 18.75
N ASN A 156 8.23 61.82 17.69
CA ASN A 156 9.05 62.88 17.09
C ASN A 156 8.16 63.95 16.44
N ILE A 157 7.05 63.57 15.81
CA ILE A 157 6.03 64.52 15.35
C ILE A 157 5.43 65.27 16.54
N LEU A 158 5.03 64.59 17.61
CA LEU A 158 4.47 65.25 18.80
C LEU A 158 5.49 66.19 19.48
N LYS A 159 6.76 65.78 19.57
CA LYS A 159 7.85 66.63 20.05
C LYS A 159 8.09 67.82 19.13
N TRP A 160 8.11 67.60 17.82
CA TRP A 160 8.29 68.66 16.83
C TRP A 160 7.13 69.66 16.86
N VAL A 161 5.88 69.20 16.97
CA VAL A 161 4.70 70.06 17.16
C VAL A 161 4.82 70.85 18.48
N ALA A 162 5.23 70.21 19.57
CA ALA A 162 5.46 70.87 20.84
C ALA A 162 6.57 71.94 20.78
N ASP A 163 7.66 71.67 20.07
CA ASP A 163 8.77 72.61 19.84
C ASP A 163 8.35 73.79 18.96
N GLN A 164 7.54 73.55 17.92
CA GLN A 164 6.95 74.64 17.13
C GLN A 164 6.05 75.53 18.00
N LEU A 165 5.21 74.94 18.86
CA LEU A 165 4.32 75.69 19.76
C LEU A 165 5.12 76.53 20.79
N LYS A 166 6.20 75.98 21.35
CA LYS A 166 7.12 76.74 22.24
C LYS A 166 7.71 77.97 21.55
N GLY A 167 8.13 77.82 20.28
CA GLY A 167 8.68 78.92 19.49
C GLY A 167 7.67 80.05 19.18
N PHE A 168 6.36 79.78 19.23
CA PHE A 168 5.32 80.81 19.11
C PHE A 168 4.98 81.48 20.44
N THR A 169 5.11 80.77 21.58
CA THR A 169 4.72 81.28 22.91
C THR A 169 5.80 82.12 23.62
N ASP A 170 7.05 82.10 23.16
CA ASP A 170 8.15 82.90 23.73
C ASP A 170 8.10 84.41 23.38
N PHE A 171 6.95 84.91 22.91
CA PHE A 171 6.64 86.35 22.78
C PHE A 171 6.41 86.98 24.17
N GLY A 172 7.47 87.04 24.99
CA GLY A 172 7.69 88.03 26.05
C GLY A 172 6.70 88.16 27.22
N VAL A 173 5.55 87.47 27.26
CA VAL A 173 4.51 87.74 28.28
C VAL A 173 4.21 86.54 29.20
N VAL A 174 4.47 85.29 28.80
CA VAL A 174 4.38 84.12 29.71
C VAL A 174 5.36 83.03 29.29
N LYS A 175 6.32 82.68 30.16
CA LYS A 175 7.29 81.59 29.94
C LYS A 175 6.59 80.23 30.17
N TYR A 176 6.22 79.53 29.11
CA TYR A 176 5.53 78.25 29.19
C TYR A 176 6.52 77.07 29.15
N THR A 177 6.87 76.51 30.31
CA THR A 177 7.73 75.32 30.41
C THR A 177 6.90 74.05 30.57
N SER A 178 6.61 73.37 29.46
CA SER A 178 6.04 72.02 29.48
C SER A 178 7.11 70.96 29.20
N GLU A 179 7.33 70.07 30.17
CA GLU A 179 8.13 68.84 30.02
C GLU A 179 7.22 67.73 29.44
N PHE A 180 7.32 67.49 28.14
CA PHE A 180 6.52 66.48 27.46
C PHE A 180 7.27 65.13 27.45
N ASN A 181 6.99 64.29 28.46
CA ASN A 181 7.53 62.94 28.57
C ASN A 181 6.48 61.90 28.17
N VAL A 182 6.62 61.31 26.98
CA VAL A 182 5.78 60.20 26.50
C VAL A 182 6.60 58.91 26.51
N ALA A 183 6.17 57.95 27.33
CA ALA A 183 6.69 56.59 27.35
C ALA A 183 5.59 55.62 26.89
N HIS A 184 5.95 54.61 26.09
CA HIS A 184 5.04 53.54 25.72
C HIS A 184 5.13 52.40 26.74
N LYS A 185 4.01 51.73 27.01
CA LYS A 185 3.94 50.54 27.87
C LYS A 185 3.39 49.40 27.03
N THR A 186 4.21 48.39 26.76
CA THR A 186 3.81 47.20 26.01
C THR A 186 3.75 45.99 26.93
N ASP A 187 2.68 45.21 26.79
CA ASP A 187 2.40 43.98 27.55
C ASP A 187 3.23 42.78 27.06
N SER A 188 4.55 43.00 26.96
CA SER A 188 5.51 42.11 26.32
C SER A 188 5.76 40.82 27.10
N LYS A 189 5.62 40.87 28.44
CA LYS A 189 5.94 39.73 29.32
C LYS A 189 4.91 38.60 29.21
N GLU A 190 3.62 38.90 29.32
CA GLU A 190 2.56 37.89 29.21
C GLU A 190 2.56 37.24 27.81
N PHE A 191 2.70 38.04 26.75
CA PHE A 191 2.78 37.53 25.38
C PHE A 191 3.98 36.58 25.18
N ARG A 192 5.16 36.95 25.69
CA ARG A 192 6.37 36.12 25.60
C ARG A 192 6.22 34.80 26.36
N GLU A 193 5.57 34.81 27.52
CA GLU A 193 5.28 33.60 28.28
C GLU A 193 4.34 32.66 27.52
N LYS A 194 3.26 33.19 26.94
CA LYS A 194 2.33 32.40 26.10
C LYS A 194 3.02 31.80 24.88
N LEU A 195 3.93 32.54 24.26
CA LEU A 195 4.64 32.06 23.10
C LEU A 195 5.68 30.98 23.45
N GLN A 196 6.37 31.12 24.58
CA GLN A 196 7.25 30.09 25.10
C GLN A 196 6.47 28.83 25.54
N GLN A 197 5.25 28.99 26.04
CA GLN A 197 4.33 27.89 26.33
C GLN A 197 3.91 27.16 25.05
N ALA A 198 3.54 27.88 23.99
CA ALA A 198 3.20 27.30 22.69
C ALA A 198 4.38 26.53 22.07
N ARG A 199 5.61 27.04 22.19
CA ARG A 199 6.83 26.36 21.73
C ARG A 199 7.07 25.05 22.49
N ARG A 200 6.90 25.06 23.82
CA ARG A 200 7.01 23.85 24.66
C ARG A 200 5.97 22.81 24.25
N ALA A 201 4.70 23.21 24.17
CA ALA A 201 3.61 22.33 23.77
C ALA A 201 3.82 21.72 22.37
N LEU A 202 4.35 22.50 21.42
CA LEU A 202 4.66 22.02 20.08
C LEU A 202 5.79 20.98 20.06
N ASN A 203 6.87 21.21 20.81
CA ASN A 203 7.97 20.26 20.90
C ASN A 203 7.53 18.97 21.61
N GLU A 204 6.79 19.08 22.70
CA GLU A 204 6.24 17.94 23.43
C GLU A 204 5.29 17.12 22.55
N THR A 205 4.38 17.78 21.83
CA THR A 205 3.49 17.11 20.86
C THR A 205 4.29 16.39 19.77
N ALA A 206 5.38 16.97 19.30
CA ALA A 206 6.25 16.35 18.30
C ALA A 206 7.00 15.13 18.83
N GLU A 207 7.51 15.19 20.06
CA GLU A 207 8.17 14.04 20.70
C GLU A 207 7.17 12.93 20.99
N ASN A 208 5.98 13.27 21.53
CA ASN A 208 4.89 12.32 21.74
C ASN A 208 4.47 11.65 20.43
N MET A 209 4.34 12.41 19.34
CA MET A 209 3.98 11.86 18.04
C MET A 209 5.08 10.94 17.49
N LEU A 210 6.35 11.34 17.55
CA LEU A 210 7.46 10.49 17.15
C LEU A 210 7.50 9.18 17.95
N PHE A 211 7.26 9.25 19.26
CA PHE A 211 7.19 8.08 20.13
C PHE A 211 6.03 7.15 19.74
N VAL A 212 4.82 7.68 19.57
CA VAL A 212 3.65 6.91 19.14
C VAL A 212 3.91 6.26 17.78
N MET A 213 4.43 7.01 16.82
CA MET A 213 4.71 6.50 15.48
C MET A 213 5.78 5.41 15.46
N ASN A 214 6.87 5.58 16.23
CA ASN A 214 7.91 4.56 16.35
C ASN A 214 7.37 3.30 17.01
N THR A 215 6.54 3.45 18.05
CA THR A 215 5.89 2.33 18.75
C THR A 215 4.96 1.58 17.81
N VAL A 216 4.03 2.27 17.15
CA VAL A 216 3.08 1.65 16.23
C VAL A 216 3.80 1.04 15.03
N SER A 217 4.81 1.71 14.45
CA SER A 217 5.63 1.15 13.37
C SER A 217 6.36 -0.13 13.81
N SER A 218 6.92 -0.15 15.03
CA SER A 218 7.59 -1.33 15.58
C SER A 218 6.62 -2.50 15.75
N VAL A 219 5.44 -2.25 16.31
CA VAL A 219 4.38 -3.25 16.43
C VAL A 219 3.96 -3.76 15.06
N CYS A 220 3.74 -2.87 14.10
CA CYS A 220 3.31 -3.25 12.75
C CYS A 220 4.36 -4.03 11.97
N GLN A 221 5.64 -3.73 12.14
CA GLN A 221 6.74 -4.43 11.48
C GLN A 221 7.00 -5.82 12.06
N ASN A 222 6.72 -6.02 13.35
CA ASN A 222 7.06 -7.28 14.03
C ASN A 222 5.84 -8.19 14.23
N VAL A 223 4.75 -7.64 14.75
CA VAL A 223 3.57 -8.42 15.17
C VAL A 223 2.71 -8.83 13.98
N PHE A 224 2.45 -7.93 13.03
CA PHE A 224 1.58 -8.26 11.89
C PHE A 224 2.17 -9.32 10.95
N PRO A 225 3.48 -9.32 10.60
CA PRO A 225 4.06 -10.41 9.83
C PRO A 225 4.04 -11.74 10.60
N ALA A 226 4.29 -11.73 11.91
CA ALA A 226 4.18 -12.92 12.76
C ALA A 226 2.75 -13.49 12.75
N LEU A 227 1.75 -12.66 13.06
CA LEU A 227 0.33 -13.06 13.03
C LEU A 227 -0.08 -13.53 11.62
N GLY A 228 0.33 -12.83 10.56
CA GLY A 228 0.05 -13.23 9.19
C GLY A 228 0.68 -14.58 8.82
N THR A 229 1.89 -14.86 9.30
CA THR A 229 2.57 -16.15 9.13
C THR A 229 1.85 -17.27 9.88
N ILE A 230 1.41 -17.03 11.11
CA ILE A 230 0.60 -17.98 11.90
C ILE A 230 -0.72 -18.27 11.20
N LEU A 231 -1.44 -17.24 10.74
CA LEU A 231 -2.69 -17.40 9.99
C LEU A 231 -2.46 -18.19 8.70
N LEU A 232 -1.38 -17.91 7.97
CA LEU A 232 -0.99 -18.64 6.76
C LEU A 232 -0.75 -20.14 7.06
N PHE A 233 -0.08 -20.43 8.17
CA PHE A 233 0.14 -21.80 8.65
C PHE A 233 -1.21 -22.50 8.93
N VAL A 234 -2.11 -21.85 9.69
CA VAL A 234 -3.45 -22.36 10.00
C VAL A 234 -4.26 -22.60 8.72
N PHE A 235 -4.30 -21.65 7.79
CA PHE A 235 -5.02 -21.82 6.52
C PHE A 235 -4.46 -22.96 5.67
N THR A 236 -3.14 -23.16 5.69
CA THR A 236 -2.49 -24.26 4.99
C THR A 236 -2.85 -25.61 5.63
N ALA A 237 -2.84 -25.68 6.97
CA ALA A 237 -3.25 -26.88 7.73
C ALA A 237 -4.72 -27.24 7.48
N LEU A 238 -5.62 -26.24 7.55
CA LEU A 238 -7.04 -26.42 7.28
C LEU A 238 -7.30 -26.85 5.84
N TYR A 239 -6.56 -26.29 4.88
CA TYR A 239 -6.63 -26.73 3.48
C TYR A 239 -6.25 -28.20 3.35
N LEU A 240 -5.11 -28.61 3.91
CA LEU A 240 -4.63 -29.99 3.81
C LEU A 240 -5.62 -30.95 4.49
N ARG A 241 -6.11 -30.61 5.69
CA ARG A 241 -7.15 -31.39 6.38
C ARG A 241 -8.40 -31.54 5.51
N LYS A 242 -8.93 -30.46 4.93
CA LYS A 242 -10.10 -30.53 4.03
C LYS A 242 -9.80 -31.35 2.78
N TYR A 243 -8.59 -31.27 2.23
CA TYR A 243 -8.20 -32.06 1.07
C TYR A 243 -8.22 -33.57 1.37
N LEU A 244 -7.70 -33.97 2.53
CA LEU A 244 -7.57 -35.37 2.94
C LEU A 244 -8.93 -36.01 3.29
N TYR A 245 -9.78 -35.31 4.03
CA TYR A 245 -11.01 -35.89 4.59
C TYR A 245 -12.28 -35.60 3.78
N ASN A 246 -12.28 -34.59 2.90
CA ASN A 246 -13.49 -34.21 2.16
C ASN A 246 -13.32 -34.38 0.65
N SER A 247 -13.84 -35.48 0.11
CA SER A 247 -13.79 -35.79 -1.32
C SER A 247 -14.57 -34.82 -2.22
N LYS A 248 -15.48 -34.01 -1.64
CA LYS A 248 -16.24 -32.96 -2.35
C LYS A 248 -15.46 -31.66 -2.47
N PHE A 249 -14.50 -31.42 -1.57
CA PHE A 249 -13.80 -30.14 -1.44
C PHE A 249 -12.99 -29.81 -2.70
N LYS A 250 -13.33 -28.74 -3.43
CA LYS A 250 -12.64 -28.26 -4.64
C LYS A 250 -12.37 -29.36 -5.69
N ASN A 251 -13.20 -30.40 -5.73
CA ASN A 251 -13.04 -31.53 -6.64
C ASN A 251 -13.79 -31.26 -7.96
N THR A 252 -13.20 -30.40 -8.78
CA THR A 252 -13.76 -29.93 -10.06
C THR A 252 -12.78 -30.02 -11.23
N PHE A 253 -11.61 -30.61 -11.00
CA PHE A 253 -10.54 -30.67 -11.99
C PHE A 253 -10.39 -32.10 -12.49
N ILE A 254 -10.22 -32.25 -13.81
CA ILE A 254 -9.92 -33.51 -14.47
C ILE A 254 -8.39 -33.61 -14.50
N THR A 255 -7.83 -34.52 -13.72
CA THR A 255 -6.37 -34.77 -13.64
C THR A 255 -5.98 -35.91 -14.59
N GLY A 256 -4.68 -36.10 -14.84
CA GLY A 256 -4.19 -37.29 -15.56
C GLY A 256 -4.63 -38.61 -14.91
N LYS A 257 -4.67 -38.67 -13.57
CA LYS A 257 -5.21 -39.82 -12.82
C LYS A 257 -6.70 -40.08 -13.10
N PHE A 258 -7.49 -39.03 -13.33
CA PHE A 258 -8.89 -39.18 -13.71
C PHE A 258 -9.03 -39.82 -15.09
N ILE A 259 -8.20 -39.40 -16.05
CA ILE A 259 -8.22 -39.94 -17.42
C ILE A 259 -7.87 -41.43 -17.38
N GLN A 260 -6.78 -41.80 -16.69
CA GLN A 260 -6.37 -43.20 -16.52
C GLN A 260 -7.46 -44.05 -15.85
N TYR A 261 -8.13 -43.51 -14.83
CA TYR A 261 -9.23 -44.21 -14.17
C TYR A 261 -10.42 -44.41 -15.11
N ASP A 262 -10.80 -43.40 -15.90
CA ASP A 262 -11.91 -43.49 -16.86
C ASP A 262 -11.62 -44.49 -17.99
N GLU A 263 -10.39 -44.49 -18.52
CA GLU A 263 -9.92 -45.47 -19.50
C GLU A 263 -9.99 -46.89 -18.96
N LYS A 264 -9.59 -47.10 -17.69
CA LYS A 264 -9.72 -48.40 -17.02
C LYS A 264 -11.19 -48.83 -16.91
N GLN A 265 -12.09 -47.94 -16.51
CA GLN A 265 -13.52 -48.25 -16.47
C GLN A 265 -14.07 -48.62 -17.85
N LYS A 266 -13.65 -47.90 -18.90
CA LYS A 266 -14.03 -48.18 -20.29
C LYS A 266 -13.54 -49.56 -20.74
N ALA A 267 -12.29 -49.92 -20.42
CA ALA A 267 -11.73 -51.24 -20.74
C ALA A 267 -12.45 -52.38 -20.00
N GLU A 268 -12.93 -52.14 -18.78
CA GLU A 268 -13.73 -53.08 -18.00
C GLU A 268 -15.23 -53.13 -18.42
N GLY A 269 -15.62 -52.44 -19.51
CA GLY A 269 -17.02 -52.41 -19.99
C GLY A 269 -17.98 -51.58 -19.10
N LYS A 270 -17.45 -50.82 -18.14
CA LYS A 270 -18.24 -49.99 -17.22
C LYS A 270 -18.55 -48.62 -17.84
N PRO A 271 -19.56 -47.89 -17.33
CA PRO A 271 -19.90 -46.56 -17.84
C PRO A 271 -18.72 -45.59 -17.73
N HIS A 272 -18.35 -44.97 -18.84
CA HIS A 272 -17.24 -44.03 -18.93
C HIS A 272 -17.75 -42.58 -19.04
N VAL A 273 -16.89 -41.61 -18.71
CA VAL A 273 -17.23 -40.19 -18.62
C VAL A 273 -16.72 -39.40 -19.83
N LEU A 274 -15.56 -39.72 -20.41
CA LEU A 274 -14.98 -38.95 -21.51
C LEU A 274 -15.50 -39.41 -22.89
N PRO A 275 -15.90 -38.52 -23.83
CA PRO A 275 -15.67 -37.07 -23.83
C PRO A 275 -16.68 -36.28 -22.98
N LEU A 276 -16.25 -35.11 -22.51
CA LEU A 276 -17.10 -34.17 -21.78
C LEU A 276 -18.02 -33.41 -22.73
N THR A 277 -19.29 -33.21 -22.33
CA THR A 277 -20.23 -32.37 -23.08
C THR A 277 -19.86 -30.89 -23.01
N LYS A 278 -20.34 -30.04 -23.94
CA LYS A 278 -20.09 -28.58 -23.95
C LYS A 278 -20.43 -27.90 -22.61
N LYS A 279 -21.47 -28.36 -21.91
CA LYS A 279 -21.85 -27.86 -20.57
C LYS A 279 -20.87 -28.31 -19.49
N GLU A 280 -20.38 -29.56 -19.57
CA GLU A 280 -19.43 -30.13 -18.61
C GLU A 280 -18.03 -29.55 -18.76
N VAL A 281 -17.55 -29.28 -19.98
CA VAL A 281 -16.23 -28.65 -20.22
C VAL A 281 -16.13 -27.28 -19.53
N LYS A 282 -17.23 -26.52 -19.45
CA LYS A 282 -17.25 -25.25 -18.68
C LYS A 282 -17.18 -25.48 -17.17
N ARG A 283 -17.63 -26.65 -16.68
CA ARG A 283 -17.70 -26.99 -15.25
C ARG A 283 -16.49 -27.80 -14.75
N TYR A 284 -15.86 -28.61 -15.59
CA TYR A 284 -14.74 -29.47 -15.26
C TYR A 284 -13.57 -29.14 -16.17
N ILE A 285 -12.45 -28.70 -15.57
CA ILE A 285 -11.29 -28.22 -16.31
C ILE A 285 -10.19 -29.28 -16.24
N ALA A 286 -9.62 -29.63 -17.39
CA ALA A 286 -8.45 -30.49 -17.47
C ALA A 286 -7.18 -29.75 -16.99
N ILE A 287 -6.41 -30.42 -16.12
CA ILE A 287 -5.15 -29.90 -15.57
C ILE A 287 -4.02 -30.93 -15.76
N PRO A 288 -2.78 -30.48 -16.04
CA PRO A 288 -2.35 -29.10 -16.23
C PRO A 288 -2.80 -28.55 -17.59
N SER A 289 -3.20 -27.27 -17.64
CA SER A 289 -3.54 -26.58 -18.89
C SER A 289 -2.68 -25.33 -19.04
N PRO A 290 -2.03 -25.10 -20.21
CA PRO A 290 -1.24 -23.89 -20.44
C PRO A 290 -2.12 -22.67 -20.72
N ARG A 291 -3.31 -22.88 -21.30
CA ARG A 291 -4.27 -21.80 -21.61
C ARG A 291 -4.91 -21.25 -20.34
N LEU A 292 -5.22 -19.95 -20.35
CA LEU A 292 -5.94 -19.30 -19.25
C LEU A 292 -7.44 -19.62 -19.36
N SER A 293 -7.99 -20.33 -18.38
CA SER A 293 -9.42 -20.63 -18.33
C SER A 293 -10.23 -19.46 -17.79
N ILE A 294 -11.49 -19.33 -18.20
CA ILE A 294 -12.46 -18.34 -17.65
C ILE A 294 -12.52 -18.41 -16.12
N LYS A 295 -12.41 -19.61 -15.52
CA LYS A 295 -12.38 -19.75 -14.05
C LYS A 295 -11.08 -19.23 -13.44
N GLU A 296 -9.95 -19.44 -14.11
CA GLU A 296 -8.67 -18.88 -13.68
C GLU A 296 -8.70 -17.35 -13.78
N GLY A 297 -9.29 -16.80 -14.85
CA GLY A 297 -9.54 -15.37 -14.99
C GLY A 297 -10.40 -14.81 -13.84
N LYS A 298 -11.44 -15.54 -13.39
CA LYS A 298 -12.22 -15.14 -12.20
C LYS A 298 -11.40 -15.19 -10.90
N VAL A 299 -10.48 -16.13 -10.76
CA VAL A 299 -9.57 -16.21 -9.59
C VAL A 299 -8.58 -15.05 -9.62
N MET A 300 -7.99 -14.77 -10.78
CA MET A 300 -7.10 -13.63 -11.01
C MET A 300 -7.83 -12.31 -10.74
N LEU A 301 -9.06 -12.12 -11.24
CA LEU A 301 -9.84 -10.92 -10.98
C LEU A 301 -10.12 -10.73 -9.48
N LYS A 302 -10.52 -11.80 -8.76
CA LYS A 302 -10.67 -11.76 -7.30
C LYS A 302 -9.36 -11.49 -6.56
N PHE A 303 -8.23 -11.87 -7.15
CA PHE A 303 -6.91 -11.54 -6.64
C PHE A 303 -6.62 -10.04 -6.80
N CYS A 304 -6.86 -9.50 -8.00
CA CYS A 304 -6.53 -8.13 -8.39
C CYS A 304 -7.46 -7.07 -7.78
N ILE A 305 -8.74 -7.35 -7.52
CA ILE A 305 -9.68 -6.35 -6.97
C ILE A 305 -9.11 -5.69 -5.69
N PRO A 306 -8.69 -6.44 -4.63
CA PRO A 306 -8.10 -5.82 -3.45
C PRO A 306 -6.77 -5.11 -3.70
N VAL A 307 -5.99 -5.54 -4.70
CA VAL A 307 -4.74 -4.87 -5.07
C VAL A 307 -5.05 -3.50 -5.65
N LEU A 308 -6.02 -3.42 -6.57
CA LEU A 308 -6.43 -2.17 -7.21
C LEU A 308 -7.06 -1.21 -6.19
N THR A 309 -7.94 -1.70 -5.31
CA THR A 309 -8.55 -0.83 -4.29
C THR A 309 -7.51 -0.26 -3.33
N ASN A 310 -6.51 -1.05 -2.91
CA ASN A 310 -5.45 -0.55 -2.04
C ASN A 310 -4.47 0.37 -2.79
N LEU A 311 -4.20 0.11 -4.07
CA LEU A 311 -3.42 1.02 -4.90
C LEU A 311 -4.06 2.41 -4.97
N LEU A 312 -5.40 2.48 -5.17
CA LEU A 312 -6.12 3.74 -5.15
C LEU A 312 -6.01 4.45 -3.79
N ILE A 313 -6.16 3.71 -2.69
CA ILE A 313 -5.96 4.26 -1.34
C ILE A 313 -4.54 4.80 -1.17
N TRP A 314 -3.52 4.08 -1.63
CA TRP A 314 -2.13 4.52 -1.51
C TRP A 314 -1.86 5.78 -2.32
N VAL A 315 -2.39 5.86 -3.55
CA VAL A 315 -2.32 7.06 -4.40
C VAL A 315 -3.02 8.24 -3.72
N LEU A 316 -4.20 8.03 -3.13
CA LEU A 316 -4.91 9.08 -2.40
C LEU A 316 -4.10 9.59 -1.20
N LEU A 317 -3.54 8.71 -0.37
CA LEU A 317 -2.73 9.09 0.78
C LEU A 317 -1.49 9.89 0.37
N ILE A 318 -0.76 9.42 -0.64
CA ILE A 318 0.40 10.14 -1.21
C ILE A 318 -0.02 11.48 -1.82
N GLY A 319 -1.21 11.51 -2.44
CA GLY A 319 -1.80 12.74 -2.99
C GLY A 319 -2.05 13.79 -1.92
N VAL A 320 -2.59 13.40 -0.75
CA VAL A 320 -2.82 14.32 0.38
C VAL A 320 -1.52 14.95 0.86
N ASP A 321 -0.46 14.16 0.99
CA ASP A 321 0.88 14.66 1.33
C ASP A 321 1.42 15.64 0.28
N GLY A 322 1.22 15.32 -1.01
CA GLY A 322 1.59 16.20 -2.13
C GLY A 322 0.81 17.52 -2.12
N LEU A 323 -0.49 17.48 -1.77
CA LEU A 323 -1.32 18.67 -1.61
C LEU A 323 -0.85 19.54 -0.44
N LEU A 324 -0.50 18.93 0.70
CA LEU A 324 0.04 19.68 1.84
C LEU A 324 1.40 20.32 1.51
N TYR A 325 2.27 19.60 0.82
CA TYR A 325 3.53 20.16 0.31
C TYR A 325 3.28 21.38 -0.57
N TRP A 326 2.32 21.27 -1.51
CA TRP A 326 1.96 22.36 -2.40
C TRP A 326 1.37 23.55 -1.62
N PHE A 327 0.53 23.29 -0.62
CA PHE A 327 -0.01 24.31 0.27
C PHE A 327 1.08 25.09 1.01
N VAL A 328 2.07 24.40 1.62
CA VAL A 328 3.21 25.05 2.29
C VAL A 328 4.00 25.89 1.30
N LEU A 329 4.20 25.39 0.08
CA LEU A 329 4.93 26.10 -0.97
C LEU A 329 4.20 27.37 -1.45
N VAL A 330 2.88 27.30 -1.59
CA VAL A 330 2.03 28.46 -1.92
C VAL A 330 2.08 29.50 -0.80
N ILE A 331 1.95 29.07 0.46
CA ILE A 331 2.11 29.97 1.62
C ILE A 331 3.47 30.65 1.59
N ARG A 332 4.56 29.89 1.44
CA ARG A 332 5.91 30.44 1.37
C ARG A 332 6.03 31.50 0.29
N LYS A 333 5.53 31.22 -0.91
CA LYS A 333 5.57 32.15 -2.04
C LYS A 333 4.77 33.43 -1.75
N HIS A 334 3.58 33.31 -1.17
CA HIS A 334 2.79 34.49 -0.79
C HIS A 334 3.49 35.29 0.30
N LEU A 335 4.06 34.65 1.31
CA LEU A 335 4.82 35.32 2.37
C LEU A 335 6.07 36.02 1.85
N GLU A 336 6.75 35.46 0.83
CA GLU A 336 7.89 36.09 0.14
C GLU A 336 7.48 37.34 -0.67
N GLN A 337 6.26 37.36 -1.20
CA GLN A 337 5.73 38.43 -2.05
C GLN A 337 5.08 39.58 -1.27
N ILE A 338 4.94 39.48 0.05
CA ILE A 338 4.39 40.59 0.85
C ILE A 338 5.41 41.74 0.83
N GLU A 339 5.10 42.78 0.06
CA GLU A 339 5.86 44.02 0.07
C GLU A 339 5.75 44.71 1.44
N PRO A 340 6.83 45.36 1.92
CA PRO A 340 6.77 46.12 3.16
C PRO A 340 5.77 47.26 3.02
N PHE A 341 4.89 47.42 4.01
CA PHE A 341 3.87 48.46 3.98
C PHE A 341 4.55 49.83 4.19
N HIS A 342 4.56 50.66 3.15
CA HIS A 342 5.14 52.00 3.17
C HIS A 342 4.08 53.03 3.60
N VAL A 343 4.31 53.72 4.72
CA VAL A 343 3.44 54.80 5.20
C VAL A 343 4.10 56.14 4.90
N PRO A 344 3.65 56.89 3.88
CA PRO A 344 4.19 58.22 3.59
C PRO A 344 3.65 59.24 4.60
N LEU A 345 4.54 59.88 5.36
CA LEU A 345 4.19 60.88 6.38
C LEU A 345 5.03 62.13 6.17
N VAL A 346 4.60 62.98 5.23
CA VAL A 346 5.27 64.24 4.92
C VAL A 346 4.49 65.38 5.57
N MET A 347 5.14 66.14 6.46
CA MET A 347 4.55 67.32 7.08
C MET A 347 5.19 68.59 6.52
N SER A 348 4.35 69.58 6.23
CA SER A 348 4.79 70.91 5.79
C SER A 348 4.10 71.99 6.60
N VAL A 349 4.86 72.89 7.22
CA VAL A 349 4.33 74.10 7.85
C VAL A 349 4.74 75.31 7.04
N SER A 350 3.77 76.18 6.77
CA SER A 350 4.00 77.50 6.18
C SER A 350 4.03 78.51 7.33
N LYS A 351 5.13 79.25 7.46
CA LYS A 351 5.30 80.24 8.54
C LYS A 351 4.96 81.62 7.99
N GLU A 352 3.83 82.18 8.38
CA GLU A 352 3.53 83.59 8.12
C GLU A 352 4.12 84.41 9.26
N VAL A 353 5.20 85.14 8.99
CA VAL A 353 5.84 86.02 9.98
C VAL A 353 5.23 87.41 9.84
N SER A 354 4.52 87.87 10.88
CA SER A 354 3.99 89.25 10.97
C SER A 354 4.77 90.00 12.04
N ILE A 355 5.54 91.01 11.63
CA ILE A 355 6.28 91.90 12.54
C ILE A 355 5.60 93.27 12.47
N GLY A 356 5.03 93.73 13.59
CA GLY A 356 4.41 95.05 13.68
C GLY A 356 3.14 95.24 12.83
N GLY A 357 2.33 94.19 12.62
CA GLY A 357 1.05 94.26 11.91
C GLY A 357 1.15 94.23 10.38
N ILE A 358 2.35 94.12 9.81
CA ILE A 358 2.57 93.95 8.36
C ILE A 358 3.06 92.52 8.09
N PRO A 359 2.32 91.71 7.31
CA PRO A 359 2.77 90.36 6.96
C PRO A 359 3.95 90.43 5.98
N ILE A 360 5.08 89.79 6.34
CA ILE A 360 6.23 89.60 5.45
C ILE A 360 6.07 88.20 4.84
N PRO A 361 5.94 88.07 3.49
CA PRO A 361 5.87 86.76 2.86
C PRO A 361 7.25 86.09 2.90
N GLU A 362 7.48 85.26 3.91
CA GLU A 362 8.65 84.39 3.98
C GLU A 362 8.27 83.01 3.44
N ASP A 363 8.55 82.75 2.16
CA ASP A 363 8.23 81.51 1.42
C ASP A 363 9.07 80.29 1.83
N ARG A 364 9.41 80.14 3.11
CA ARG A 364 10.15 78.98 3.62
C ARG A 364 9.18 77.89 4.06
N LYS A 365 8.62 77.15 3.10
CA LYS A 365 7.91 75.88 3.35
C LYS A 365 8.91 74.80 3.72
N ARG A 366 9.18 74.62 5.01
CA ARG A 366 10.01 73.51 5.50
C ARG A 366 9.18 72.22 5.48
N LYS A 367 9.62 71.26 4.66
CA LYS A 367 9.04 69.92 4.57
C LYS A 367 9.93 68.95 5.34
N GLU A 368 9.37 68.21 6.27
CA GLU A 368 10.06 67.12 6.97
C GLU A 368 9.37 65.80 6.61
N ASP A 369 10.17 64.80 6.25
CA ASP A 369 9.69 63.47 5.84
C ASP A 369 9.90 62.49 6.99
N PHE A 370 8.80 61.95 7.51
CA PHE A 370 8.76 60.96 8.59
C PHE A 370 8.27 59.59 8.09
N SER A 371 8.37 59.33 6.78
CA SER A 371 7.93 58.07 6.18
C SER A 371 8.67 56.86 6.77
N PHE A 372 7.96 55.75 6.94
CA PHE A 372 8.53 54.50 7.44
C PHE A 372 7.93 53.30 6.72
N SER A 373 8.64 52.17 6.74
CA SER A 373 8.21 50.92 6.10
C SER A 373 8.22 49.78 7.11
N VAL A 374 7.11 49.05 7.23
CA VAL A 374 6.99 47.91 8.15
C VAL A 374 6.81 46.62 7.37
N ALA A 375 7.72 45.67 7.54
CA ALA A 375 7.59 44.34 6.96
C ALA A 375 6.53 43.50 7.71
N LEU A 376 5.58 42.90 6.99
CA LEU A 376 4.51 42.10 7.61
C LEU A 376 4.98 40.69 8.03
N PHE A 377 6.03 40.16 7.39
CA PHE A 377 6.58 38.84 7.67
C PHE A 377 8.11 38.82 7.50
N GLU A 378 8.81 38.15 8.40
CA GLU A 378 10.26 38.06 8.35
C GLU A 378 10.76 36.94 7.43
N LYS A 379 11.64 37.29 6.48
CA LYS A 379 12.15 36.36 5.46
C LYS A 379 12.90 35.17 6.06
N GLU A 380 13.62 35.37 7.16
CA GLU A 380 14.35 34.31 7.86
C GLU A 380 13.43 33.27 8.52
N CYS A 381 12.14 33.57 8.67
CA CYS A 381 11.16 32.70 9.30
C CYS A 381 10.32 31.92 8.28
N LEU A 382 10.66 31.91 6.99
CA LEU A 382 9.88 31.21 5.96
C LEU A 382 9.90 29.68 6.17
N PRO A 383 8.76 28.99 5.98
CA PRO A 383 8.70 27.54 6.16
C PRO A 383 9.37 26.80 5.00
N GLU A 384 10.16 25.77 5.31
CA GLU A 384 10.77 24.90 4.31
C GLU A 384 9.93 23.62 4.11
N PRO A 385 9.36 23.40 2.91
CA PRO A 385 8.52 22.24 2.67
C PRO A 385 9.37 20.97 2.51
N ARG A 386 8.93 19.86 3.10
CA ARG A 386 9.58 18.54 2.98
C ARG A 386 8.69 17.57 2.20
N LEU A 387 9.31 16.79 1.32
CA LEU A 387 8.64 15.79 0.49
C LEU A 387 9.46 14.50 0.43
N LEU A 388 8.99 13.46 1.12
CA LEU A 388 9.68 12.16 1.25
C LEU A 388 9.19 11.10 0.24
N LEU A 389 8.85 11.53 -0.99
CA LEU A 389 8.27 10.65 -2.02
C LEU A 389 9.17 9.45 -2.36
N TYR A 390 10.46 9.68 -2.63
CA TYR A 390 11.37 8.62 -3.10
C TYR A 390 11.47 7.46 -2.11
N GLN A 391 11.55 7.77 -0.81
CA GLN A 391 11.67 6.76 0.22
C GLN A 391 10.46 5.82 0.18
N SER A 392 9.24 6.35 0.05
CA SER A 392 7.96 5.60 -0.01
C SER A 392 7.70 4.88 -1.32
N VAL A 393 7.97 5.52 -2.45
CA VAL A 393 7.60 5.01 -3.78
C VAL A 393 8.39 3.75 -4.15
N VAL A 394 9.69 3.70 -3.87
CA VAL A 394 10.56 2.55 -4.22
C VAL A 394 10.09 1.22 -3.60
N PRO A 395 9.95 1.09 -2.26
CA PRO A 395 9.47 -0.15 -1.65
C PRO A 395 8.03 -0.50 -2.05
N LEU A 396 7.16 0.49 -2.29
CA LEU A 396 5.82 0.24 -2.78
C LEU A 396 5.81 -0.30 -4.21
N ALA A 397 6.65 0.24 -5.09
CA ALA A 397 6.81 -0.26 -6.44
C ALA A 397 7.25 -1.74 -6.44
N VAL A 398 8.20 -2.11 -5.57
CA VAL A 398 8.61 -3.52 -5.39
C VAL A 398 7.45 -4.40 -4.94
N ILE A 399 6.68 -3.96 -3.93
CA ILE A 399 5.49 -4.70 -3.44
C ILE A 399 4.45 -4.85 -4.55
N LEU A 400 4.18 -3.79 -5.31
CA LEU A 400 3.21 -3.80 -6.42
C LEU A 400 3.63 -4.74 -7.54
N ILE A 401 4.90 -4.71 -7.96
CA ILE A 401 5.44 -5.64 -8.96
C ILE A 401 5.21 -7.08 -8.51
N PHE A 402 5.53 -7.39 -7.25
CA PHE A 402 5.33 -8.73 -6.71
C PHE A 402 3.85 -9.12 -6.65
N LEU A 403 2.96 -8.22 -6.23
CA LEU A 403 1.51 -8.44 -6.24
C LEU A 403 0.96 -8.69 -7.64
N VAL A 404 1.45 -7.97 -8.66
CA VAL A 404 1.05 -8.18 -10.06
C VAL A 404 1.50 -9.56 -10.55
N VAL A 405 2.78 -9.92 -10.31
CA VAL A 405 3.31 -11.24 -10.68
C VAL A 405 2.53 -12.36 -10.00
N LEU A 406 2.27 -12.25 -8.70
CA LEU A 406 1.44 -13.22 -7.97
C LEU A 406 0.00 -13.27 -8.49
N GLY A 407 -0.57 -12.14 -8.86
CA GLY A 407 -1.91 -12.07 -9.46
C GLY A 407 -2.01 -12.86 -10.76
N LEU A 408 -1.03 -12.67 -11.66
CA LEU A 408 -0.93 -13.40 -12.92
C LEU A 408 -0.74 -14.91 -12.69
N LEU A 409 0.05 -15.29 -11.68
CA LEU A 409 0.34 -16.69 -11.36
C LEU A 409 -0.74 -17.37 -10.48
N SER A 410 -1.64 -16.60 -9.86
CA SER A 410 -2.58 -17.08 -8.83
C SER A 410 -3.45 -18.27 -9.27
N GLY A 411 -3.91 -18.25 -10.53
CA GLY A 411 -4.66 -19.36 -11.12
C GLY A 411 -3.84 -20.65 -11.20
N LYS A 412 -2.59 -20.55 -11.67
CA LYS A 412 -1.67 -21.68 -11.79
C LYS A 412 -1.19 -22.19 -10.44
N LEU A 413 -0.91 -21.30 -9.48
CA LEU A 413 -0.57 -21.66 -8.10
C LEU A 413 -1.70 -22.45 -7.42
N THR A 414 -2.96 -22.10 -7.72
CA THR A 414 -4.11 -22.85 -7.20
C THR A 414 -4.18 -24.27 -7.78
N GLN A 415 -3.88 -24.44 -9.08
CA GLN A 415 -3.77 -25.78 -9.70
C GLN A 415 -2.60 -26.57 -9.12
N LEU A 416 -1.44 -25.93 -8.99
CA LEU A 416 -0.23 -26.52 -8.42
C LEU A 416 -0.48 -27.02 -7.00
N LYS A 417 -1.22 -26.26 -6.18
CA LYS A 417 -1.63 -26.67 -4.83
C LYS A 417 -2.41 -28.00 -4.82
N LEU A 418 -3.29 -28.20 -5.81
CA LEU A 418 -4.05 -29.43 -5.96
C LEU A 418 -3.17 -30.58 -6.45
N LEU A 419 -2.34 -30.34 -7.48
CA LEU A 419 -1.43 -31.35 -8.06
C LEU A 419 -0.43 -31.86 -7.02
N VAL A 420 0.20 -30.96 -6.26
CA VAL A 420 1.09 -31.32 -5.14
C VAL A 420 0.35 -32.19 -4.13
N SER A 421 -0.87 -31.79 -3.75
CA SER A 421 -1.67 -32.57 -2.78
C SER A 421 -2.00 -33.97 -3.31
N ALA A 422 -2.30 -34.10 -4.61
CA ALA A 422 -2.61 -35.38 -5.26
C ALA A 422 -1.40 -36.30 -5.41
N GLU A 423 -0.22 -35.72 -5.59
CA GLU A 423 1.03 -36.44 -5.72
C GLU A 423 1.51 -36.97 -4.35
N PHE A 424 1.43 -36.15 -3.30
CA PHE A 424 1.76 -36.60 -1.94
C PHE A 424 0.74 -37.61 -1.40
N TYR A 425 -0.55 -37.42 -1.63
CA TYR A 425 -1.61 -38.27 -1.08
C TYR A 425 -2.37 -38.98 -2.19
N GLY A 426 -1.69 -39.94 -2.84
CA GLY A 426 -2.22 -40.71 -3.96
C GLY A 426 -3.53 -41.44 -3.65
N GLU A 427 -3.61 -42.17 -2.54
CA GLU A 427 -4.82 -42.92 -2.16
C GLU A 427 -6.04 -42.00 -1.99
N ASN A 428 -5.87 -40.85 -1.32
CA ASN A 428 -6.93 -39.85 -1.20
C ASN A 428 -7.27 -39.22 -2.55
N ALA A 429 -6.29 -39.04 -3.44
CA ALA A 429 -6.52 -38.56 -4.80
C ALA A 429 -7.37 -39.57 -5.60
N ASP A 430 -7.12 -40.87 -5.46
CA ASP A 430 -7.85 -41.92 -6.16
C ASP A 430 -9.32 -41.99 -5.67
N LYS A 431 -9.55 -41.92 -4.35
CA LYS A 431 -10.91 -41.80 -3.76
C LYS A 431 -11.64 -40.56 -4.29
N ARG A 432 -10.93 -39.44 -4.46
CA ARG A 432 -11.50 -38.19 -5.02
C ARG A 432 -11.83 -38.34 -6.50
N VAL A 433 -11.00 -39.02 -7.28
CA VAL A 433 -11.25 -39.31 -8.70
C VAL A 433 -12.50 -40.18 -8.85
N GLN A 434 -12.62 -41.26 -8.09
CA GLN A 434 -13.81 -42.14 -8.09
C GLN A 434 -15.08 -41.37 -7.74
N TYR A 435 -15.03 -40.53 -6.69
CA TYR A 435 -16.15 -39.67 -6.30
C TYR A 435 -16.55 -38.70 -7.43
N LEU A 436 -15.57 -38.08 -8.09
CA LEU A 436 -15.83 -37.15 -9.19
C LEU A 436 -16.45 -37.84 -10.39
N HIS A 437 -15.95 -39.03 -10.74
CA HIS A 437 -16.44 -39.86 -11.84
C HIS A 437 -17.91 -40.25 -11.61
N ALA A 438 -18.21 -40.82 -10.44
CA ALA A 438 -19.57 -41.16 -10.04
C ALA A 438 -20.49 -39.92 -9.98
N LYS A 439 -19.97 -38.76 -9.54
CA LYS A 439 -20.74 -37.50 -9.51
C LYS A 439 -21.14 -37.04 -10.92
N ILE A 440 -20.25 -37.17 -11.91
CA ILE A 440 -20.55 -36.78 -13.29
C ILE A 440 -21.59 -37.74 -13.90
N LEU A 441 -21.40 -39.05 -13.73
CA LEU A 441 -22.35 -40.06 -14.20
C LEU A 441 -23.76 -39.87 -13.60
N ARG A 442 -23.86 -39.65 -12.28
CA ARG A 442 -25.13 -39.33 -11.62
C ARG A 442 -25.76 -38.05 -12.16
N GLY A 443 -24.94 -37.04 -12.47
CA GLY A 443 -25.38 -35.79 -13.09
C GLY A 443 -26.00 -36.02 -14.48
N ARG A 444 -25.37 -36.86 -15.31
CA ARG A 444 -25.88 -37.25 -16.63
C ARG A 444 -27.18 -38.05 -16.53
N SER A 445 -27.24 -39.04 -15.64
CA SER A 445 -28.45 -39.84 -15.40
C SER A 445 -29.65 -38.98 -14.96
N LYS A 446 -29.45 -38.07 -13.99
CA LYS A 446 -30.52 -37.14 -13.56
C LYS A 446 -30.97 -36.20 -14.67
N THR A 447 -30.04 -35.73 -15.51
CA THR A 447 -30.37 -34.88 -16.65
C THR A 447 -31.18 -35.67 -17.67
N LYS A 448 -30.79 -36.90 -18.01
CA LYS A 448 -31.55 -37.80 -18.89
C LYS A 448 -32.95 -38.12 -18.36
N LEU A 449 -33.13 -38.26 -17.04
CA LEU A 449 -34.44 -38.53 -16.43
C LEU A 449 -35.35 -37.28 -16.44
N ASN A 450 -34.75 -36.10 -16.29
CA ASN A 450 -35.46 -34.83 -16.37
C ASN A 450 -35.70 -34.39 -17.81
N ASP A 451 -34.92 -34.87 -18.77
CA ASP A 451 -35.05 -34.55 -20.20
C ASP A 451 -36.47 -34.84 -20.71
N PRO A 452 -37.06 -36.05 -20.58
CA PRO A 452 -38.40 -36.32 -21.06
C PRO A 452 -39.48 -35.48 -20.35
N ARG A 453 -39.36 -35.22 -19.04
CA ARG A 453 -40.29 -34.33 -18.32
C ARG A 453 -40.13 -32.87 -18.73
N SER A 454 -38.91 -32.43 -19.04
CA SER A 454 -38.62 -31.07 -19.48
C SER A 454 -39.00 -30.88 -20.95
N VAL A 455 -38.79 -31.87 -21.81
CA VAL A 455 -39.22 -31.94 -23.20
C VAL A 455 -40.75 -31.95 -23.23
N LEU A 456 -41.42 -32.74 -22.41
CA LEU A 456 -42.88 -32.73 -22.29
C LEU A 456 -43.40 -31.36 -21.83
N LYS A 457 -42.80 -30.73 -20.81
CA LYS A 457 -43.14 -29.35 -20.40
C LYS A 457 -42.86 -28.30 -21.48
N THR A 458 -41.81 -28.49 -22.28
CA THR A 458 -41.45 -27.57 -23.37
C THR A 458 -42.35 -27.75 -24.59
N LEU A 459 -42.73 -29.00 -24.90
CA LEU A 459 -43.71 -29.35 -25.92
C LEU A 459 -45.10 -28.82 -25.53
N LEU A 460 -45.55 -29.05 -24.30
CA LEU A 460 -46.83 -28.54 -23.78
C LEU A 460 -46.92 -27.00 -23.79
N LYS A 461 -45.78 -26.30 -23.66
CA LYS A 461 -45.70 -24.83 -23.77
C LYS A 461 -45.58 -24.32 -25.20
N LYS A 462 -45.22 -25.16 -26.17
CA LYS A 462 -45.10 -24.77 -27.57
C LYS A 462 -46.49 -24.75 -28.18
N THR A 463 -46.92 -23.59 -28.70
CA THR A 463 -48.23 -23.45 -29.37
C THR A 463 -48.39 -24.40 -30.56
N SER A 464 -47.27 -24.77 -31.21
CA SER A 464 -47.23 -25.77 -32.29
C SER A 464 -47.58 -27.20 -31.87
N PHE A 465 -47.54 -27.52 -30.56
CA PHE A 465 -47.98 -28.82 -30.04
C PHE A 465 -49.50 -28.92 -29.97
N TRP A 466 -50.17 -27.82 -29.62
CA TRP A 466 -51.64 -27.73 -29.56
C TRP A 466 -52.26 -27.47 -30.93
N PHE A 467 -51.52 -26.84 -31.85
CA PHE A 467 -51.96 -26.54 -33.22
C PHE A 467 -50.96 -27.04 -34.28
N PRO A 468 -50.83 -28.36 -34.47
CA PRO A 468 -49.82 -28.95 -35.37
C PRO A 468 -50.07 -28.67 -36.86
N ILE A 469 -51.28 -28.25 -37.24
CA ILE A 469 -51.67 -27.97 -38.63
C ILE A 469 -51.07 -26.64 -39.14
N PHE A 470 -50.79 -25.68 -38.24
CA PHE A 470 -50.29 -24.35 -38.63
C PHE A 470 -48.75 -24.23 -38.69
N PHE A 471 -48.01 -25.17 -38.11
CA PHE A 471 -46.55 -25.06 -37.97
C PHE A 471 -45.85 -26.31 -38.52
N ARG A 472 -45.51 -26.28 -39.82
CA ARG A 472 -44.77 -27.34 -40.51
C ARG A 472 -43.28 -27.27 -40.15
N HIS A 473 -42.69 -28.40 -39.76
CA HIS A 473 -41.31 -28.52 -39.29
C HIS A 473 -40.27 -28.20 -40.40
N GLN A 474 -39.35 -27.27 -40.13
CA GLN A 474 -38.09 -27.15 -40.87
C GLN A 474 -37.01 -27.98 -40.13
N LYS A 475 -36.29 -28.81 -40.89
CA LYS A 475 -35.33 -29.80 -40.41
C LYS A 475 -33.93 -29.17 -40.45
N ASP A 476 -33.30 -28.97 -39.29
CA ASP A 476 -31.91 -28.47 -39.21
C ASP A 476 -30.94 -29.62 -38.95
N ASP A 477 -29.94 -29.70 -39.83
CA ASP A 477 -28.90 -30.73 -39.86
C ASP A 477 -27.84 -30.55 -38.76
N THR A 478 -27.43 -31.68 -38.18
CA THR A 478 -26.34 -31.81 -37.20
C THR A 478 -24.98 -31.56 -37.83
N VAL A 479 -24.27 -30.52 -37.40
CA VAL A 479 -22.85 -30.27 -37.72
C VAL A 479 -21.93 -31.06 -36.76
N GLN A 480 -21.09 -31.92 -37.34
CA GLN A 480 -19.95 -32.57 -36.70
C GLN A 480 -18.79 -31.58 -36.52
N LEU A 481 -18.03 -31.70 -35.43
CA LEU A 481 -16.82 -30.90 -35.16
C LEU A 481 -15.59 -31.81 -35.18
N THR A 482 -14.70 -31.52 -36.11
CA THR A 482 -13.26 -31.86 -36.14
C THR A 482 -12.49 -31.29 -34.95
#